data_AF-A0A7S4VC36-F1
#
_entry.id   AF-A0A7S4VC36-F1
#
_cell.length_a   1.000
_cell.length_b   1.000
_cell.length_c   1.000
_cell.angle_alpha   90.00
_cell.angle_beta   90.00
_cell.angle_gamma   90.00
#
_symmetry.space_group_name_H-M   'P 1'
#
loop_
_entity.id
_entity.type
_entity.pdbx_description
1 polymer ?
#
loop_
_entity_poly.entity_id
_entity_poly.type
_entity_poly.pdbx_seq_one_letter_code
_entity_poly.pdbx_strand_id
1 'polypeptide(L)'
;VTYCAAISACEQVQQWEQALGLLREMQERRLRPSVIAFGALLSACERRQKWERALTLVGTMQQQGLEPDVIACNAAISACEKGERWEHALGQLQGMLRSRLEPSIVTHNAVASACEKGAQWQRALSVFEDLLRHGPEPDVLTYGAALGACLAGRQWARALEVAQEMQRRHFELSTITCQAAFGACELGGRHLPAQDFLAAVSRRGLAIVSDQVH
;
A
#
# COMPACT_ATOMS: atom_id res chain seq x y z
N VAL A 1 17.61 -2.21 28.62
CA VAL A 1 16.74 -1.02 28.46
C VAL A 1 17.40 0.07 27.61
N THR A 2 18.72 0.27 27.67
CA THR A 2 19.45 1.32 26.94
C THR A 2 19.37 1.25 25.41
N TYR A 3 19.60 0.08 24.78
CA TYR A 3 19.61 0.01 23.31
C TYR A 3 18.24 0.16 22.64
N CYS A 4 17.17 -0.40 23.23
CA CYS A 4 15.83 -0.25 22.65
C CYS A 4 15.41 1.23 22.66
N ALA A 5 15.67 1.94 23.77
CA ALA A 5 15.42 3.37 23.86
C ALA A 5 16.28 4.18 22.87
N ALA A 6 17.56 3.82 22.68
CA ALA A 6 18.42 4.46 21.70
C ALA A 6 17.95 4.22 20.26
N ILE A 7 17.57 2.99 19.90
CA ILE A 7 17.03 2.64 18.57
C ILE A 7 15.70 3.35 18.31
N SER A 8 14.80 3.41 19.30
CA SER A 8 13.56 4.19 19.21
C SER A 8 13.81 5.70 19.12
N ALA A 9 14.83 6.22 19.78
CA ALA A 9 15.23 7.63 19.63
C ALA A 9 15.77 7.92 18.23
N CYS A 10 16.55 7.00 17.65
CA CYS A 10 17.02 7.11 16.26
C CYS A 10 15.88 7.11 15.23
N GLU A 11 14.71 6.53 15.56
CA GLU A 11 13.50 6.64 14.73
C GLU A 11 13.07 8.11 14.58
N GLN A 12 13.00 8.84 15.70
CA GLN A 12 12.54 10.24 15.73
C GLN A 12 13.49 11.18 14.98
N VAL A 13 14.78 10.86 14.95
CA VAL A 13 15.81 11.64 14.24
C VAL A 13 16.09 11.09 12.83
N GLN A 14 15.35 10.06 12.39
CA GLN A 14 15.53 9.35 11.12
C GLN A 14 16.97 8.88 10.82
N GLN A 15 17.72 8.55 11.86
CA GLN A 15 19.09 8.03 11.77
C GLN A 15 19.09 6.50 11.71
N TRP A 16 18.46 5.98 10.67
CA TRP A 16 18.29 4.55 10.44
C TRP A 16 19.63 3.79 10.34
N GLU A 17 20.70 4.43 9.85
CA GLU A 17 22.05 3.84 9.82
C GLU A 17 22.64 3.62 11.21
N GLN A 18 22.46 4.60 12.11
CA GLN A 18 22.91 4.49 13.49
C GLN A 18 22.09 3.45 14.25
N ALA A 19 20.77 3.43 14.04
CA ALA A 19 19.89 2.42 14.61
C ALA A 19 20.30 0.99 14.17
N LEU A 20 20.66 0.81 12.90
CA LEU A 20 21.19 -0.48 12.39
C LEU A 20 22.55 -0.82 12.98
N GLY A 21 23.42 0.17 13.20
CA GLY A 21 24.68 0.00 13.91
C GLY A 21 24.47 -0.52 15.32
N LEU A 22 23.54 0.10 16.07
CA LEU A 22 23.15 -0.33 17.41
C LEU A 22 22.55 -1.74 17.43
N LEU A 23 21.76 -2.12 16.41
CA LEU A 23 21.25 -3.48 16.28
C LEU A 23 22.38 -4.50 16.08
N ARG A 24 23.35 -4.20 15.21
CA ARG A 24 24.51 -5.08 14.99
C ARG A 24 25.34 -5.22 16.26
N GLU A 25 25.59 -4.12 16.95
CA GLU A 25 26.31 -4.15 18.23
C GLU A 25 25.58 -4.99 19.28
N MET A 26 24.25 -4.88 19.38
CA MET A 26 23.45 -5.76 20.25
C MET A 26 23.66 -7.24 19.90
N GLN A 27 23.62 -7.58 18.61
CA GLN A 27 23.79 -8.95 18.14
C GLN A 27 25.20 -9.48 18.40
N GLU A 28 26.25 -8.68 18.16
CA GLU A 28 27.64 -9.01 18.47
C GLU A 28 27.85 -9.27 19.96
N ARG A 29 27.16 -8.49 20.81
CA ARG A 29 27.14 -8.66 22.27
C ARG A 29 26.21 -9.80 22.73
N ARG A 30 25.66 -10.59 21.80
CA ARG A 30 24.73 -11.71 22.03
C ARG A 30 23.45 -11.30 22.78
N LEU A 31 23.07 -10.02 22.70
CA LEU A 31 21.80 -9.52 23.22
C LEU A 31 20.71 -9.75 22.17
N ARG A 32 19.56 -10.30 22.60
CA ARG A 32 18.41 -10.49 21.71
C ARG A 32 17.67 -9.15 21.52
N PRO A 33 17.60 -8.60 20.29
CA PRO A 33 16.77 -7.44 20.04
C PRO A 33 15.30 -7.79 20.25
N SER A 34 14.52 -6.84 20.76
CA SER A 34 13.08 -7.02 20.96
C SER A 34 12.29 -6.66 19.71
N VAL A 35 11.02 -7.06 19.64
CA VAL A 35 10.07 -6.64 18.59
C VAL A 35 10.02 -5.11 18.48
N ILE A 36 10.11 -4.39 19.60
CA ILE A 36 10.13 -2.92 19.64
C ILE A 36 11.34 -2.34 18.88
N ALA A 37 12.52 -2.93 19.06
CA ALA A 37 13.73 -2.48 18.36
C ALA A 37 13.63 -2.70 16.85
N PHE A 38 13.09 -3.85 16.42
CA PHE A 38 12.83 -4.12 15.01
C PHE A 38 11.74 -3.21 14.42
N GLY A 39 10.66 -2.95 15.16
CA GLY A 39 9.59 -2.05 14.74
C GLY A 39 10.11 -0.63 14.47
N ALA A 40 10.91 -0.06 15.38
CA ALA A 40 11.52 1.24 15.19
C ALA A 40 12.43 1.30 13.94
N LEU A 41 13.19 0.23 13.69
CA LEU A 41 14.03 0.12 12.49
C LEU A 41 13.23 0.00 11.19
N LEU A 42 12.14 -0.77 11.21
CA LEU A 42 11.24 -0.93 10.07
C LEU A 42 10.55 0.39 9.72
N SER A 43 10.01 1.10 10.72
CA SER A 43 9.46 2.45 10.55
C SER A 43 10.48 3.43 9.98
N ALA A 44 11.74 3.36 10.42
CA ALA A 44 12.81 4.19 9.88
C ALA A 44 13.16 3.83 8.43
N CYS A 45 13.18 2.54 8.08
CA CYS A 45 13.41 2.07 6.71
C CYS A 45 12.27 2.47 5.77
N GLU A 46 11.03 2.40 6.23
CA GLU A 46 9.84 2.80 5.49
C GLU A 46 9.88 4.28 5.09
N ARG A 47 10.24 5.16 6.03
CA ARG A 47 10.37 6.61 5.77
C ARG A 47 11.49 6.95 4.79
N ARG A 48 12.51 6.09 4.69
CA ARG A 48 13.67 6.27 3.80
C ARG A 48 13.63 5.39 2.55
N GLN A 49 12.51 4.70 2.31
CA GLN A 49 12.29 3.84 1.14
C GLN A 49 13.35 2.73 0.99
N LYS A 50 13.92 2.27 2.10
CA LYS A 50 14.97 1.24 2.14
C LYS A 50 14.35 -0.16 2.17
N TRP A 51 13.67 -0.53 1.09
CA TRP A 51 12.91 -1.77 0.99
C TRP A 51 13.77 -3.03 1.19
N GLU A 52 15.01 -3.09 0.67
CA GLU A 52 15.90 -4.25 0.85
C GLU A 52 16.16 -4.51 2.32
N ARG A 53 16.42 -3.43 3.07
CA ARG A 53 16.74 -3.52 4.49
C ARG A 53 15.49 -3.82 5.31
N ALA A 54 14.34 -3.26 4.95
CA ALA A 54 13.08 -3.60 5.60
C ALA A 54 12.76 -5.11 5.48
N LEU A 55 12.91 -5.69 4.28
CA LEU A 55 12.72 -7.13 4.07
C LEU A 55 13.75 -7.97 4.84
N THR A 56 15.01 -7.52 4.85
CA THR A 56 16.07 -8.19 5.63
C THR A 56 15.76 -8.20 7.12
N LEU A 57 15.23 -7.10 7.66
CA LEU A 57 14.84 -6.99 9.07
C LEU A 57 13.70 -7.95 9.42
N VAL A 58 12.65 -8.02 8.59
CA VAL A 58 11.55 -8.99 8.77
C VAL A 58 12.07 -10.43 8.74
N GLY A 59 12.94 -10.77 7.78
CA GLY A 59 13.57 -12.09 7.72
C GLY A 59 14.47 -12.38 8.94
N THR A 60 15.18 -11.37 9.44
CA THR A 60 16.02 -11.50 10.64
C THR A 60 15.18 -11.77 11.89
N MET A 61 14.01 -11.11 12.04
CA MET A 61 13.07 -11.40 13.12
C MET A 61 12.68 -12.88 13.12
N GLN A 62 12.25 -13.40 11.96
CA GLN A 62 11.84 -14.80 11.80
C GLN A 62 12.97 -15.78 12.14
N GLN A 63 14.20 -15.52 11.65
CA GLN A 63 15.38 -16.34 11.97
C GLN A 63 15.73 -16.36 13.47
N GLN A 64 15.40 -15.28 14.18
CA GLN A 64 15.60 -15.18 15.63
C GLN A 64 14.44 -15.76 16.44
N GLY A 65 13.44 -16.36 15.78
CA GLY A 65 12.24 -16.90 16.42
C GLY A 65 11.28 -15.80 16.91
N LEU A 66 11.41 -14.58 16.41
CA LEU A 66 10.45 -13.50 16.63
C LEU A 66 9.46 -13.50 15.47
N GLU A 67 8.19 -13.75 15.74
CA GLU A 67 7.15 -13.66 14.73
C GLU A 67 6.90 -12.19 14.38
N PRO A 68 7.10 -11.76 13.11
CA PRO A 68 6.71 -10.43 12.68
C PRO A 68 5.19 -10.28 12.82
N ASP A 69 4.76 -9.18 13.43
CA ASP A 69 3.36 -8.83 13.50
C ASP A 69 2.88 -8.09 12.23
N VAL A 70 1.59 -7.77 12.18
CA VAL A 70 0.99 -7.03 11.06
C VAL A 70 1.67 -5.67 10.86
N ILE A 71 2.12 -5.01 11.93
CA ILE A 71 2.77 -3.70 11.87
C ILE A 71 4.13 -3.81 11.17
N ALA A 72 4.95 -4.78 11.57
CA ALA A 72 6.26 -5.05 10.97
C ALA A 72 6.15 -5.39 9.47
N CYS A 73 5.20 -6.25 9.13
CA CYS A 73 4.94 -6.61 7.73
C CYS A 73 4.43 -5.42 6.92
N ASN A 74 3.53 -4.60 7.48
CA ASN A 74 3.03 -3.39 6.81
C ASN A 74 4.14 -2.38 6.55
N ALA A 75 5.04 -2.15 7.50
CA ALA A 75 6.18 -1.25 7.30
C ALA A 75 7.10 -1.74 6.16
N ALA A 76 7.33 -3.06 6.06
CA ALA A 76 8.10 -3.64 4.96
C ALA A 76 7.40 -3.51 3.60
N ILE A 77 6.08 -3.75 3.56
CA ILE A 77 5.26 -3.60 2.36
C ILE A 77 5.21 -2.13 1.90
N SER A 78 4.99 -1.19 2.81
CA SER A 78 5.02 0.26 2.53
C SER A 78 6.39 0.74 2.06
N ALA A 79 7.48 0.17 2.59
CA ALA A 79 8.82 0.43 2.07
C ALA A 79 8.97 -0.09 0.62
N CYS A 80 8.44 -1.28 0.32
CA CYS A 80 8.43 -1.85 -1.04
C CYS A 80 7.56 -1.02 -2.00
N GLU A 81 6.40 -0.54 -1.56
CA GLU A 81 5.53 0.36 -2.32
C GLU A 81 6.27 1.63 -2.74
N LYS A 82 6.91 2.30 -1.78
CA LYS A 82 7.69 3.53 -2.04
C LYS A 82 8.91 3.28 -2.91
N GLY A 83 9.47 2.07 -2.88
CA GLY A 83 10.56 1.63 -3.75
C GLY A 83 10.10 1.00 -5.06
N GLU A 84 8.79 1.04 -5.38
CA GLU A 84 8.18 0.47 -6.60
C GLU A 84 8.47 -1.03 -6.79
N ARG A 85 8.69 -1.75 -5.69
CA ARG A 85 9.01 -3.18 -5.66
C ARG A 85 7.75 -4.03 -5.45
N TRP A 86 6.88 -4.04 -6.45
CA TRP A 86 5.61 -4.75 -6.41
C TRP A 86 5.75 -6.26 -6.15
N GLU A 87 6.79 -6.92 -6.68
CA GLU A 87 7.03 -8.35 -6.47
C GLU A 87 7.24 -8.70 -5.00
N HIS A 88 8.04 -7.88 -4.32
CA HIS A 88 8.34 -8.06 -2.91
C HIS A 88 7.13 -7.71 -2.03
N ALA A 89 6.38 -6.66 -2.38
CA ALA A 89 5.14 -6.32 -1.68
C ALA A 89 4.11 -7.46 -1.72
N LEU A 90 3.87 -8.05 -2.91
CA LEU A 90 3.00 -9.23 -3.06
C LEU A 90 3.52 -10.45 -2.30
N GLY A 91 4.83 -10.71 -2.38
CA GLY A 91 5.45 -11.82 -1.66
C GLY A 91 5.27 -11.71 -0.15
N GLN A 92 5.34 -10.49 0.41
CA GLN A 92 5.09 -10.23 1.83
C GLN A 92 3.62 -10.45 2.19
N LEU A 93 2.66 -9.96 1.40
CA LEU A 93 1.23 -10.22 1.62
C LEU A 93 0.92 -11.72 1.63
N GLN A 94 1.45 -12.46 0.65
CA GLN A 94 1.31 -13.92 0.61
C GLN A 94 2.02 -14.60 1.80
N GLY A 95 3.12 -14.03 2.29
CA GLY A 95 3.79 -14.47 3.52
C GLY A 95 2.88 -14.30 4.74
N MET A 96 2.25 -13.14 4.90
CA MET A 96 1.31 -12.86 5.99
C MET A 96 0.15 -13.86 5.99
N LEU A 97 -0.48 -14.08 4.84
CA LEU A 97 -1.60 -15.03 4.69
C LEU A 97 -1.18 -16.46 5.06
N ARG A 98 0.01 -16.91 4.64
CA ARG A 98 0.54 -18.24 5.00
C ARG A 98 0.83 -18.37 6.49
N SER A 99 1.28 -17.30 7.11
CA SER A 99 1.50 -17.22 8.56
C SER A 99 0.22 -16.98 9.37
N ARG A 100 -0.97 -17.00 8.72
CA ARG A 100 -2.27 -16.73 9.35
C ARG A 100 -2.36 -15.35 10.02
N LEU A 101 -1.55 -14.40 9.56
CA LEU A 101 -1.70 -13.00 9.93
C LEU A 101 -2.80 -12.41 9.06
N GLU A 102 -3.73 -11.70 9.68
CA GLU A 102 -4.81 -11.01 8.99
C GLU A 102 -4.30 -9.68 8.43
N PRO A 103 -4.15 -9.56 7.09
CA PRO A 103 -3.68 -8.31 6.50
C PRO A 103 -4.76 -7.25 6.64
N SER A 104 -4.36 -6.04 7.02
CA SER A 104 -5.30 -4.93 7.17
C SER A 104 -5.59 -4.27 5.82
N ILE A 105 -6.51 -3.30 5.81
CA ILE A 105 -6.75 -2.49 4.62
C ILE A 105 -5.49 -1.73 4.17
N VAL A 106 -4.70 -1.25 5.14
CA VAL A 106 -3.41 -0.60 4.87
C VAL A 106 -2.48 -1.53 4.10
N THR A 107 -2.46 -2.83 4.45
CA THR A 107 -1.66 -3.82 3.74
C THR A 107 -2.07 -3.95 2.28
N HIS A 108 -3.37 -4.12 2.02
CA HIS A 108 -3.88 -4.29 0.66
C HIS A 108 -3.70 -3.03 -0.18
N ASN A 109 -3.96 -1.85 0.38
CA ASN A 109 -3.77 -0.57 -0.28
C ASN A 109 -2.31 -0.37 -0.70
N ALA A 110 -1.36 -0.65 0.21
CA ALA A 110 0.07 -0.52 -0.11
C ALA A 110 0.51 -1.51 -1.20
N VAL A 111 0.01 -2.75 -1.20
CA VAL A 111 0.31 -3.72 -2.26
C VAL A 111 -0.31 -3.33 -3.60
N ALA A 112 -1.57 -2.87 -3.61
CA ALA A 112 -2.24 -2.41 -4.82
C ALA A 112 -1.53 -1.19 -5.43
N SER A 113 -1.18 -0.19 -4.60
CA SER A 113 -0.38 0.98 -4.98
C SER A 113 1.01 0.58 -5.51
N ALA A 114 1.68 -0.40 -4.88
CA ALA A 114 2.95 -0.90 -5.37
C ALA A 114 2.81 -1.51 -6.78
N CYS A 115 1.76 -2.31 -7.00
CA CYS A 115 1.46 -2.91 -8.30
C CYS A 115 1.11 -1.85 -9.36
N GLU A 116 0.35 -0.83 -9.00
CA GLU A 116 0.02 0.31 -9.87
C GLU A 116 1.31 1.03 -10.32
N LYS A 117 2.16 1.45 -9.37
CA LYS A 117 3.45 2.10 -9.65
C LYS A 117 4.39 1.21 -10.46
N GLY A 118 4.34 -0.10 -10.23
CA GLY A 118 5.08 -1.11 -11.00
C GLY A 118 4.50 -1.43 -12.40
N ALA A 119 3.51 -0.67 -12.88
CA ALA A 119 2.78 -0.88 -14.13
C ALA A 119 2.12 -2.27 -14.25
N GLN A 120 1.82 -2.92 -13.13
CA GLN A 120 1.16 -4.24 -13.05
C GLN A 120 -0.32 -4.08 -12.75
N TRP A 121 -1.06 -3.43 -13.66
CA TRP A 121 -2.48 -3.13 -13.45
C TRP A 121 -3.34 -4.39 -13.20
N GLN A 122 -3.03 -5.51 -13.85
CA GLN A 122 -3.75 -6.78 -13.64
C GLN A 122 -3.61 -7.26 -12.20
N ARG A 123 -2.41 -7.13 -11.62
CA ARG A 123 -2.13 -7.55 -10.25
C ARG A 123 -2.78 -6.62 -9.24
N ALA A 124 -2.73 -5.31 -9.49
CA ALA A 124 -3.44 -4.33 -8.66
C ALA A 124 -4.95 -4.61 -8.59
N LEU A 125 -5.58 -4.92 -9.74
CA LEU A 125 -7.00 -5.30 -9.78
C LEU A 125 -7.29 -6.64 -9.12
N SER A 126 -6.40 -7.63 -9.26
CA SER A 126 -6.53 -8.90 -8.55
C SER A 126 -6.51 -8.71 -7.03
N VAL A 127 -5.60 -7.88 -6.52
CA VAL A 127 -5.50 -7.57 -5.07
C VAL A 127 -6.75 -6.84 -4.60
N PHE A 128 -7.28 -5.91 -5.41
CA PHE A 128 -8.53 -5.22 -5.12
C PHE A 128 -9.73 -6.18 -5.06
N GLU A 129 -9.85 -7.11 -6.00
CA GLU A 129 -10.92 -8.10 -6.00
C GLU A 129 -10.82 -9.07 -4.84
N ASP A 130 -9.60 -9.48 -4.47
CA ASP A 130 -9.38 -10.32 -3.30
C ASP A 130 -9.78 -9.59 -2.02
N LEU A 131 -9.45 -8.30 -1.89
CA LEU A 131 -9.91 -7.46 -0.78
C LEU A 131 -11.45 -7.39 -0.74
N LEU A 132 -12.11 -7.16 -1.88
CA LEU A 132 -13.57 -7.08 -1.94
C LEU A 132 -14.28 -8.37 -1.51
N ARG A 133 -13.65 -9.53 -1.75
CA ARG A 133 -14.24 -10.85 -1.48
C ARG A 133 -13.93 -11.38 -0.09
N HIS A 134 -12.69 -11.19 0.37
CA HIS A 134 -12.17 -11.87 1.55
C HIS A 134 -11.51 -10.92 2.56
N GLY A 135 -11.39 -9.64 2.21
CA GLY A 135 -10.66 -8.65 3.00
C GLY A 135 -11.54 -7.75 3.85
N PRO A 136 -10.90 -6.84 4.61
CA PRO A 136 -11.58 -5.78 5.33
C PRO A 136 -12.31 -4.81 4.38
N GLU A 137 -13.22 -4.01 4.93
CA GLU A 137 -14.03 -3.06 4.16
C GLU A 137 -13.14 -2.04 3.41
N PRO A 138 -13.22 -1.96 2.06
CA PRO A 138 -12.43 -1.04 1.25
C PRO A 138 -12.72 0.43 1.56
N ASP A 139 -11.71 1.28 1.41
CA ASP A 139 -11.78 2.72 1.61
C ASP A 139 -11.52 3.47 0.30
N VAL A 140 -11.60 4.81 0.36
CA VAL A 140 -11.37 5.68 -0.80
C VAL A 140 -10.00 5.46 -1.45
N LEU A 141 -8.97 5.14 -0.65
CA LEU A 141 -7.63 4.87 -1.18
C LEU A 141 -7.60 3.55 -1.96
N THR A 142 -8.34 2.54 -1.51
CA THR A 142 -8.46 1.27 -2.24
C THR A 142 -9.08 1.49 -3.63
N TYR A 143 -10.20 2.20 -3.71
CA TYR A 143 -10.85 2.49 -4.99
C TYR A 143 -9.97 3.37 -5.89
N GLY A 144 -9.25 4.34 -5.32
CA GLY A 144 -8.29 5.18 -6.02
C GLY A 144 -7.20 4.36 -6.71
N ALA A 145 -6.55 3.44 -5.98
CA ALA A 145 -5.52 2.55 -6.54
C ALA A 145 -6.06 1.63 -7.64
N ALA A 146 -7.27 1.08 -7.47
CA ALA A 146 -7.91 0.23 -8.48
C ALA A 146 -8.24 1.00 -9.77
N LEU A 147 -8.70 2.25 -9.65
CA LEU A 147 -8.97 3.12 -10.80
C LEU A 147 -7.70 3.60 -11.50
N GLY A 148 -6.66 3.95 -10.74
CA GLY A 148 -5.34 4.26 -11.27
C GLY A 148 -4.77 3.08 -12.06
N ALA A 149 -4.90 1.86 -11.54
CA ALA A 149 -4.58 0.64 -12.27
C ALA A 149 -5.42 0.48 -13.55
N CYS A 150 -6.73 0.71 -13.50
CA CYS A 150 -7.58 0.64 -14.70
C CYS A 150 -7.15 1.66 -15.78
N LEU A 151 -6.79 2.87 -15.38
CA LEU A 151 -6.27 3.90 -16.28
C LEU A 151 -4.97 3.45 -16.94
N ALA A 152 -4.01 2.96 -16.14
CA ALA A 152 -2.73 2.43 -16.65
C ALA A 152 -2.93 1.25 -17.61
N GLY A 153 -3.90 0.37 -17.33
CA GLY A 153 -4.26 -0.78 -18.16
C GLY A 153 -5.22 -0.48 -19.32
N ARG A 154 -5.68 0.76 -19.47
CA ARG A 154 -6.73 1.18 -20.43
C ARG A 154 -8.01 0.33 -20.33
N GLN A 155 -8.31 -0.16 -19.12
CA GLN A 155 -9.45 -1.02 -18.84
C GLN A 155 -10.67 -0.18 -18.44
N TRP A 156 -11.25 0.53 -19.41
CA TRP A 156 -12.41 1.41 -19.18
C TRP A 156 -13.62 0.68 -18.59
N ALA A 157 -13.88 -0.57 -19.01
CA ALA A 157 -15.02 -1.34 -18.51
C ALA A 157 -14.89 -1.61 -17.00
N ARG A 158 -13.69 -2.02 -16.57
CA ARG A 158 -13.37 -2.22 -15.15
C ARG A 158 -13.38 -0.90 -14.37
N ALA A 159 -12.88 0.18 -14.96
CA ALA A 159 -12.92 1.50 -14.31
C ALA A 159 -14.36 1.92 -13.99
N LEU A 160 -15.30 1.68 -14.92
CA LEU A 160 -16.71 1.96 -14.71
C LEU A 160 -17.34 1.08 -13.64
N GLU A 161 -17.03 -0.23 -13.63
CA GLU A 161 -17.50 -1.15 -12.58
C GLU A 161 -17.03 -0.70 -11.19
N VAL A 162 -15.75 -0.35 -11.06
CA VAL A 162 -15.16 0.11 -9.80
C VAL A 162 -15.78 1.44 -9.35
N ALA A 163 -15.97 2.40 -10.26
CA ALA A 163 -16.61 3.67 -9.94
C ALA A 163 -18.09 3.51 -9.54
N GLN A 164 -18.82 2.59 -10.17
CA GLN A 164 -20.20 2.28 -9.82
C GLN A 164 -20.30 1.60 -8.45
N GLU A 165 -19.36 0.69 -8.12
CA GLU A 165 -19.30 0.06 -6.81
C GLU A 165 -18.97 1.08 -5.71
N MET A 166 -17.99 1.96 -5.94
CA MET A 166 -17.67 3.06 -5.04
C MET A 166 -18.90 3.94 -4.76
N GLN A 167 -19.67 4.26 -5.81
CA GLN A 167 -20.91 5.02 -5.70
C GLN A 167 -22.00 4.26 -4.93
N ARG A 168 -22.15 2.94 -5.14
CA ARG A 168 -23.13 2.12 -4.41
C ARG A 168 -22.85 2.06 -2.92
N ARG A 169 -21.58 2.09 -2.53
CA ARG A 169 -21.16 2.15 -1.13
C ARG A 169 -21.14 3.56 -0.54
N HIS A 170 -21.70 4.54 -1.25
CA HIS A 170 -21.82 5.92 -0.82
C HIS A 170 -20.48 6.63 -0.54
N PHE A 171 -19.38 6.17 -1.15
CA PHE A 171 -18.13 6.92 -1.14
C PHE A 171 -18.20 8.07 -2.15
N GLU A 172 -17.67 9.23 -1.76
CA GLU A 172 -17.63 10.40 -2.64
C GLU A 172 -16.64 10.18 -3.78
N LEU A 173 -17.12 10.29 -5.02
CA LEU A 173 -16.26 10.25 -6.19
C LEU A 173 -15.39 11.51 -6.22
N SER A 174 -14.09 11.35 -5.97
CA SER A 174 -13.15 12.47 -6.08
C SER A 174 -12.92 12.88 -7.53
N THR A 175 -12.42 14.10 -7.74
CA THR A 175 -12.04 14.58 -9.09
C THR A 175 -11.04 13.64 -9.76
N ILE A 176 -10.08 13.11 -8.99
CA ILE A 176 -9.06 12.16 -9.45
C ILE A 176 -9.71 10.86 -9.92
N THR A 177 -10.69 10.35 -9.18
CA THR A 177 -11.46 9.14 -9.50
C THR A 177 -12.22 9.29 -10.83
N CYS A 178 -12.87 10.44 -11.03
CA CYS A 178 -13.58 10.75 -12.27
C CYS A 178 -12.63 10.96 -13.46
N GLN A 179 -11.49 11.62 -13.25
CA GLN A 179 -10.46 11.81 -14.28
C GLN A 179 -9.81 10.50 -14.70
N ALA A 180 -9.54 9.59 -13.75
CA ALA A 180 -8.98 8.28 -14.05
C ALA A 180 -9.97 7.40 -14.83
N ALA A 181 -11.24 7.38 -14.44
CA ALA A 181 -12.28 6.65 -15.17
C ALA A 181 -12.50 7.22 -16.59
N PHE A 182 -12.55 8.54 -16.72
CA PHE A 182 -12.70 9.22 -18.01
C PHE A 182 -11.48 8.99 -18.92
N GLY A 183 -10.27 9.17 -18.39
CA GLY A 183 -9.02 8.92 -19.11
C GLY A 183 -8.90 7.48 -19.59
N ALA A 184 -9.34 6.50 -18.78
CA ALA A 184 -9.39 5.10 -19.20
C ALA A 184 -10.33 4.90 -20.40
N CYS A 185 -11.47 5.59 -20.42
CA CYS A 185 -12.45 5.53 -21.52
C CYS A 185 -11.95 6.19 -22.81
N GLU A 186 -11.31 7.37 -22.71
CA GLU A 186 -10.73 8.06 -23.86
C GLU A 186 -9.56 7.27 -24.47
N LEU A 187 -8.65 6.77 -23.63
CA LEU A 187 -7.51 5.97 -24.07
C LEU A 187 -7.91 4.60 -24.64
N GLY A 188 -9.12 4.13 -24.32
CA GLY A 188 -9.76 2.95 -24.90
C GLY A 188 -10.58 3.21 -26.16
N GLY A 189 -10.62 4.46 -26.67
CA GLY A 189 -11.35 4.85 -27.88
C GLY A 189 -12.88 4.84 -27.73
N ARG A 190 -13.40 4.93 -26.51
CA ARG A 190 -14.82 4.76 -26.18
C ARG A 190 -15.39 6.07 -25.64
N HIS A 191 -15.72 7.01 -26.54
CA HIS A 191 -16.23 8.33 -26.18
C HIS A 191 -17.67 8.31 -25.61
N LEU A 192 -18.54 7.41 -26.09
CA LEU A 192 -19.93 7.33 -25.64
C LEU A 192 -20.05 6.92 -24.16
N PRO A 193 -19.42 5.83 -23.68
CA PRO A 193 -19.44 5.48 -22.25
C PRO A 193 -18.83 6.56 -21.35
N ALA A 194 -17.81 7.28 -21.83
CA ALA A 194 -17.18 8.38 -21.10
C ALA A 194 -18.16 9.54 -20.86
N GLN A 195 -18.91 9.92 -21.90
CA GLN A 195 -19.93 10.98 -21.83
C GLN A 195 -21.12 10.55 -20.97
N ASP A 196 -21.58 9.30 -21.10
CA ASP A 196 -22.66 8.77 -20.28
C ASP A 196 -22.28 8.74 -18.79
N PHE A 197 -21.03 8.36 -18.48
CA PHE A 197 -20.51 8.38 -17.12
C PHE A 197 -20.45 9.80 -16.55
N LEU A 198 -19.88 10.76 -17.28
CA LEU A 198 -19.86 12.17 -16.87
C LEU A 198 -21.27 12.72 -16.67
N ALA A 199 -22.20 12.42 -17.58
CA ALA A 199 -23.59 12.83 -17.46
C ALA A 199 -24.31 12.17 -16.27
N ALA A 200 -23.94 10.96 -15.89
CA ALA A 200 -24.46 10.28 -14.69
C ALA A 200 -23.90 10.88 -13.40
N VAL A 201 -22.61 11.27 -13.39
CA VAL A 201 -21.97 11.97 -12.27
C VAL A 201 -22.57 13.37 -12.09
N SER A 202 -22.71 14.15 -13.18
CA SER A 202 -23.28 15.51 -13.14
C SER A 202 -24.77 15.54 -12.77
N ARG A 203 -25.59 14.59 -13.25
CA ARG A 203 -27.03 14.52 -12.93
C ARG A 203 -27.33 14.26 -11.45
N ARG A 204 -26.35 13.75 -10.69
CA ARG A 204 -26.52 13.39 -9.27
C ARG A 204 -25.99 14.44 -8.30
N GLY A 205 -25.56 15.61 -8.78
CA GLY A 205 -25.21 16.76 -7.93
C GLY A 205 -23.98 16.55 -7.06
N LEU A 206 -23.09 15.61 -7.41
CA LEU A 206 -21.84 15.42 -6.68
C LEU A 206 -20.92 16.60 -6.96
N ALA A 207 -20.62 17.36 -5.90
CA ALA A 207 -19.61 18.39 -5.95
C ALA A 207 -18.26 17.73 -6.27
N ILE A 208 -17.77 17.97 -7.50
CA ILE A 208 -16.39 17.66 -7.88
C ILE A 208 -15.51 18.54 -6.98
N VAL A 209 -15.06 18.01 -5.84
CA VAL A 209 -14.11 18.73 -4.98
C VAL A 209 -12.81 18.80 -5.76
N SER A 210 -12.52 19.96 -6.34
CA SER A 210 -11.21 20.25 -6.88
C SER A 210 -10.21 20.06 -5.73
N ASP A 211 -9.34 19.06 -5.82
CA ASP A 211 -8.19 18.97 -4.92
C ASP A 211 -7.31 20.19 -5.21
N GLN A 212 -7.55 21.27 -4.47
CA GLN A 212 -6.59 22.36 -4.37
C GLN A 212 -5.44 21.84 -3.54
N VAL A 213 -4.40 21.40 -4.25
CA VAL A 213 -3.06 21.18 -3.70
C VAL A 213 -2.60 22.50 -3.07
N HIS A 214 -2.39 22.49 -1.76
CA HIS A 214 -1.51 23.44 -1.06
C HIS A 214 -0.06 22.95 -1.14
#